data_AF-A0A965LCA0-F1
#
_entry.id   AF-A0A965LCA0-F1
#
_cell.length_a   1.000
_cell.length_b   1.000
_cell.length_c   1.000
_cell.angle_alpha   90.00
_cell.angle_beta   90.00
_cell.angle_gamma   90.00
#
_symmetry.space_group_name_H-M   'P 1'
#
loop_
_entity.id
_entity.type
_entity.pdbx_description
1 polymer ?
#
loop_
_entity_poly.entity_id
_entity_poly.type
_entity_poly.pdbx_seq_one_letter_code
_entity_poly.pdbx_strand_id
1 'polypeptide(L)'
;MRAQVPQLFPRPRELTLRGGFLSVPPSPHPTRLFLATLPQSIGAAKALLTNNAMGACRFGLDPQQGPGAYHLEIGKSGIHIKSGDAAGTLYAAQTLQQIYEQNPDALPCLEITDGPDLAVRGFMLDVSRNRVPRQSELLKLISALGRLRINQLQLYVEHTFAFPGHEDAWQDASPLTPAEIKELDQACLAVGIELVPNLNTFGHMERWLRHPRYRALAECPEGWVHPLTGQFKEFPGTLKPDQASLDFIAGLLADYLPNFSSRQVNIGGDEPWELGQGFSKQAVETRGKHRVYLEHLKKICGITQSAGHTVQFWGDILLEDLALASDAPSGTMPVVWGYDAGHPFDAQCGRLRELGRTYLIAPGTSTWQSFTGRLDNALTNQAEAIAAALKHDARGVLLTTWGDNGHHQPWPTAWLPMIAGCAQAWCFAANQKPNFGRGCALLGGLTEADGGATAIALEHLGRLDGKIAKANRNKSLTWDFLTAKADALAKFTDGVSADEIDRSQMHLAEAEALVAKSGARPSRERI
;
A
#
# COMPACT_ATOMS: atom_id res chain seq x y z
N MET A 1 28.60 -22.68 -22.33
CA MET A 1 27.60 -22.35 -21.30
C MET A 1 26.21 -22.35 -21.94
N ARG A 2 25.22 -23.04 -21.36
CA ARG A 2 23.80 -22.81 -21.71
C ARG A 2 23.32 -21.63 -20.87
N ALA A 3 22.70 -20.63 -21.49
CA ALA A 3 22.10 -19.52 -20.76
C ALA A 3 20.98 -20.05 -19.86
N GLN A 4 21.03 -19.71 -18.58
CA GLN A 4 19.91 -19.93 -17.67
C GLN A 4 18.95 -18.73 -17.77
N VAL A 5 17.65 -18.99 -17.65
CA VAL A 5 16.65 -17.91 -17.62
C VAL A 5 16.87 -17.09 -16.34
N PRO A 6 17.15 -15.77 -16.44
CA PRO A 6 17.33 -14.93 -15.27
C PRO A 6 16.08 -14.98 -14.38
N GLN A 7 16.28 -15.08 -13.07
CA GLN A 7 15.20 -15.01 -12.09
C GLN A 7 14.93 -13.53 -11.79
N LEU A 8 13.84 -13.00 -12.34
CA LEU A 8 13.48 -11.58 -12.22
C LEU A 8 12.32 -11.38 -11.24
N PHE A 9 12.34 -10.26 -10.54
CA PHE A 9 11.28 -9.84 -9.63
C PHE A 9 11.02 -8.32 -9.73
N PRO A 10 9.78 -7.87 -10.02
CA PRO A 10 8.65 -8.68 -10.49
C PRO A 10 8.98 -9.48 -11.76
N ARG A 11 8.26 -10.59 -11.99
CA ARG A 11 8.43 -11.35 -13.23
C ARG A 11 7.91 -10.52 -14.40
N PRO A 12 8.67 -10.42 -15.51
CA PRO A 12 8.23 -9.65 -16.67
C PRO A 12 7.06 -10.37 -17.35
N ARG A 13 6.28 -9.60 -18.12
CA ARG A 13 5.20 -10.15 -18.96
C ARG A 13 5.72 -11.20 -19.94
N GLU A 14 6.80 -10.90 -20.66
CA GLU A 14 7.42 -11.82 -21.62
C GLU A 14 8.95 -11.78 -21.50
N LEU A 15 9.58 -12.97 -21.60
CA LEU A 15 11.04 -13.12 -21.67
C LEU A 15 11.38 -14.25 -22.64
N THR A 16 12.21 -13.95 -23.64
CA THR A 16 12.72 -14.92 -24.61
C THR A 16 14.25 -14.95 -24.57
N LEU A 17 14.84 -16.11 -24.29
CA LEU A 17 16.28 -16.30 -24.43
C LEU A 17 16.68 -16.34 -25.90
N ARG A 18 17.76 -15.64 -26.24
CA ARG A 18 18.43 -15.71 -27.53
C ARG A 18 19.75 -16.47 -27.38
N GLY A 19 20.23 -17.09 -28.44
CA GLY A 19 21.47 -17.84 -28.42
C GLY A 19 22.70 -16.93 -28.33
N GLY A 20 23.45 -17.01 -27.23
CA GLY A 20 24.72 -16.30 -27.06
C GLY A 20 24.82 -15.51 -25.78
N PHE A 21 25.91 -14.77 -25.64
CA PHE A 21 26.20 -13.91 -24.50
C PHE A 21 26.85 -12.61 -24.97
N LEU A 22 26.64 -11.54 -24.20
CA LEU A 22 27.34 -10.27 -24.30
C LEU A 22 28.35 -10.18 -23.16
N SER A 23 29.65 -10.11 -23.46
CA SER A 23 30.71 -9.94 -22.45
C SER A 23 30.58 -8.59 -21.74
N VAL A 24 30.93 -8.55 -20.45
CA VAL A 24 30.90 -7.33 -19.63
C VAL A 24 32.34 -6.95 -19.18
N PRO A 25 32.81 -5.70 -19.39
CA PRO A 25 32.14 -4.64 -20.13
C PRO A 25 32.07 -4.95 -21.64
N PRO A 26 30.99 -4.54 -22.31
CA PRO A 26 30.80 -4.79 -23.75
C PRO A 26 31.84 -4.04 -24.62
N SER A 27 32.56 -4.79 -25.46
CA SER A 27 33.52 -4.29 -26.45
C SER A 27 32.80 -3.55 -27.61
N PRO A 28 33.36 -2.47 -28.20
CA PRO A 28 34.72 -1.91 -28.03
C PRO A 28 34.83 -0.77 -26.99
N HIS A 29 33.88 -0.63 -26.06
CA HIS A 29 33.80 0.55 -25.19
C HIS A 29 34.28 0.28 -23.75
N PRO A 30 35.38 0.94 -23.32
CA PRO A 30 36.00 0.69 -22.03
C PRO A 30 35.44 1.65 -20.96
N THR A 31 34.40 1.26 -20.22
CA THR A 31 34.14 1.93 -18.93
C THR A 31 33.83 0.93 -17.84
N ARG A 32 34.55 1.11 -16.71
CA ARG A 32 34.79 0.13 -15.64
C ARG A 32 33.66 -0.04 -14.62
N LEU A 33 32.45 0.49 -14.85
CA LEU A 33 31.25 0.08 -14.13
C LEU A 33 30.00 0.31 -15.01
N PHE A 34 29.68 -0.66 -15.86
CA PHE A 34 28.43 -0.68 -16.65
C PHE A 34 27.19 -0.41 -15.78
N LEU A 35 27.12 -0.98 -14.58
CA LEU A 35 26.06 -0.72 -13.60
C LEU A 35 25.95 0.75 -13.16
N ALA A 36 27.09 1.43 -12.98
CA ALA A 36 27.09 2.83 -12.53
C ALA A 36 26.53 3.78 -13.59
N THR A 37 26.37 3.32 -14.83
CA THR A 37 25.74 4.07 -15.90
C THR A 37 24.22 3.87 -15.95
N LEU A 38 23.65 2.87 -15.27
CA LEU A 38 22.21 2.65 -15.29
C LEU A 38 21.49 3.73 -14.45
N PRO A 39 20.39 4.32 -14.95
CA PRO A 39 19.66 5.34 -14.20
C PRO A 39 19.09 4.74 -12.92
N GLN A 40 19.33 5.42 -11.80
CA GLN A 40 18.79 5.07 -10.47
C GLN A 40 17.65 6.02 -10.04
N SER A 41 17.33 7.02 -10.86
CA SER A 41 16.28 8.00 -10.60
C SER A 41 15.50 8.33 -11.88
N ILE A 42 14.28 8.84 -11.71
CA ILE A 42 13.46 9.33 -12.83
C ILE A 42 14.14 10.48 -13.57
N GLY A 43 14.82 11.39 -12.86
CA GLY A 43 15.57 12.48 -13.48
C GLY A 43 16.67 11.98 -14.40
N ALA A 44 17.45 10.98 -13.95
CA ALA A 44 18.47 10.35 -14.76
C ALA A 44 17.85 9.60 -15.95
N ALA A 45 16.79 8.82 -15.74
CA ALA A 45 16.10 8.10 -16.80
C ALA A 45 15.56 9.05 -17.88
N LYS A 46 14.98 10.19 -17.48
CA LYS A 46 14.50 11.23 -18.40
C LYS A 46 15.63 11.84 -19.23
N ALA A 47 16.80 12.09 -18.63
CA ALA A 47 17.96 12.61 -19.35
C ALA A 47 18.43 11.65 -20.46
N LEU A 48 18.35 10.33 -20.22
CA LEU A 48 18.75 9.31 -21.21
C LEU A 48 17.82 9.21 -22.41
N LEU A 49 16.54 9.56 -22.24
CA LEU A 49 15.60 9.65 -23.37
C LEU A 49 15.92 10.82 -24.31
N THR A 50 16.73 11.79 -23.87
CA THR A 50 17.18 12.92 -24.71
C THR A 50 18.54 12.68 -25.37
N ASN A 51 19.41 11.89 -24.73
CA ASN A 51 20.74 11.53 -25.22
C ASN A 51 20.79 10.02 -25.51
N ASN A 52 20.42 9.65 -26.75
CA ASN A 52 20.14 8.29 -27.26
C ASN A 52 21.27 7.23 -27.15
N ALA A 53 22.35 7.46 -26.40
CA ALA A 53 23.42 6.49 -26.18
C ALA A 53 24.20 6.75 -24.88
N MET A 54 24.40 5.69 -24.08
CA MET A 54 25.44 5.65 -23.03
C MET A 54 26.22 4.34 -23.11
N GLY A 55 27.47 4.43 -23.57
CA GLY A 55 28.32 3.26 -23.74
C GLY A 55 27.70 2.24 -24.71
N ALA A 56 27.52 0.99 -24.26
CA ALA A 56 26.91 -0.08 -25.04
C ALA A 56 25.39 -0.24 -24.84
N CYS A 57 24.77 0.63 -24.03
CA CYS A 57 23.33 0.67 -23.85
C CYS A 57 22.75 1.85 -24.63
N ARG A 58 21.79 1.57 -25.51
CA ARG A 58 21.04 2.58 -26.25
C ARG A 58 19.64 2.68 -25.67
N PHE A 59 19.25 3.90 -25.34
CA PHE A 59 17.93 4.23 -24.81
C PHE A 59 17.14 4.96 -25.89
N GLY A 60 15.88 4.60 -26.07
CA GLY A 60 14.97 5.24 -27.01
C GLY A 60 13.57 5.42 -26.44
N LEU A 61 12.97 6.58 -26.70
CA LEU A 61 11.58 6.84 -26.39
C LEU A 61 10.69 6.20 -27.48
N ASP A 62 9.74 5.38 -27.05
CA ASP A 62 8.71 4.79 -27.91
C ASP A 62 7.35 4.89 -27.21
N PRO A 63 6.62 6.00 -27.39
CA PRO A 63 5.36 6.24 -26.69
C PRO A 63 4.28 5.19 -27.00
N GLN A 64 4.41 4.41 -28.07
CA GLN A 64 3.44 3.38 -28.43
C GLN A 64 3.42 2.21 -27.44
N GLN A 65 4.48 2.04 -26.63
CA GLN A 65 4.51 1.02 -25.58
C GLN A 65 3.59 1.36 -24.39
N GLY A 66 3.26 2.64 -24.21
CA GLY A 66 2.44 3.13 -23.10
C GLY A 66 3.23 3.42 -21.81
N PRO A 67 2.61 4.07 -20.82
CA PRO A 67 3.28 4.56 -19.61
C PRO A 67 3.90 3.44 -18.77
N GLY A 68 5.15 3.62 -18.33
CA GLY A 68 5.89 2.64 -17.54
C GLY A 68 6.31 1.36 -18.28
N ALA A 69 5.92 1.18 -19.55
CA ALA A 69 6.28 0.00 -20.33
C ALA A 69 7.66 0.13 -20.99
N TYR A 70 8.30 -1.00 -21.24
CA TYR A 70 9.58 -1.07 -21.92
C TYR A 70 9.82 -2.40 -22.66
N HIS A 71 10.70 -2.32 -23.65
CA HIS A 71 11.29 -3.44 -24.36
C HIS A 71 12.80 -3.40 -24.17
N LEU A 72 13.38 -4.49 -23.68
CA LEU A 72 14.81 -4.66 -23.42
C LEU A 72 15.36 -5.79 -24.29
N GLU A 73 16.33 -5.49 -25.13
CA GLU A 73 17.07 -6.45 -25.95
C GLU A 73 18.53 -6.48 -25.52
N ILE A 74 19.05 -7.67 -25.22
CA ILE A 74 20.47 -7.93 -25.02
C ILE A 74 20.94 -8.76 -26.22
N GLY A 75 21.67 -8.14 -27.14
CA GLY A 75 22.26 -8.78 -28.32
C GLY A 75 23.77 -9.05 -28.13
N LYS A 76 24.39 -9.70 -29.11
CA LYS A 76 25.85 -9.98 -29.08
C LYS A 76 26.71 -8.72 -29.17
N SER A 77 26.16 -7.63 -29.71
CA SER A 77 26.87 -6.38 -29.99
C SER A 77 26.49 -5.24 -29.04
N GLY A 78 25.53 -5.43 -28.12
CA GLY A 78 25.08 -4.38 -27.22
C GLY A 78 23.68 -4.58 -26.67
N ILE A 79 23.18 -3.55 -25.99
CA ILE A 79 21.90 -3.53 -25.29
C ILE A 79 21.03 -2.41 -25.84
N HIS A 80 19.76 -2.70 -26.12
CA HIS A 80 18.79 -1.73 -26.58
C HIS A 80 17.59 -1.71 -25.64
N ILE A 81 17.23 -0.51 -25.18
CA ILE A 81 16.05 -0.26 -24.36
C ILE A 81 15.17 0.73 -25.09
N LYS A 82 13.93 0.34 -25.36
CA LYS A 82 12.87 1.25 -25.80
C LYS A 82 11.85 1.37 -24.67
N SER A 83 11.44 2.57 -24.31
CA SER A 83 10.49 2.77 -23.20
C SER A 83 9.40 3.76 -23.58
N GLY A 84 8.20 3.60 -23.01
CA GLY A 84 7.10 4.56 -23.23
C GLY A 84 7.31 5.91 -22.55
N ASP A 85 8.05 5.94 -21.45
CA ASP A 85 8.38 7.13 -20.68
C ASP A 85 9.63 6.92 -19.81
N ALA A 86 9.96 7.91 -18.98
CA ALA A 86 11.10 7.86 -18.06
C ALA A 86 10.94 6.76 -16.98
N ALA A 87 9.71 6.43 -16.57
CA ALA A 87 9.48 5.35 -15.61
C ALA A 87 9.79 3.99 -16.24
N GLY A 88 9.36 3.77 -17.50
CA GLY A 88 9.71 2.56 -18.26
C GLY A 88 11.23 2.42 -18.43
N THR A 89 11.96 3.52 -18.65
CA THR A 89 13.44 3.49 -18.70
C THR A 89 14.05 3.12 -17.36
N LEU A 90 13.55 3.66 -16.24
CA LEU A 90 14.00 3.31 -14.91
C LEU A 90 13.75 1.82 -14.61
N TYR A 91 12.56 1.31 -14.93
CA TYR A 91 12.21 -0.09 -14.72
C TYR A 91 13.04 -1.04 -15.60
N ALA A 92 13.30 -0.68 -16.86
CA ALA A 92 14.20 -1.44 -17.74
C ALA A 92 15.62 -1.53 -17.17
N ALA A 93 16.14 -0.43 -16.61
CA ALA A 93 17.44 -0.37 -15.96
C ALA A 93 17.50 -1.26 -14.71
N GLN A 94 16.47 -1.24 -13.87
CA GLN A 94 16.34 -2.13 -12.71
C GLN A 94 16.30 -3.61 -13.14
N THR A 95 15.60 -3.95 -14.23
CA THR A 95 15.60 -5.31 -14.79
C THR A 95 16.98 -5.73 -15.25
N LEU A 96 17.67 -4.84 -15.98
CA LEU A 96 19.02 -5.09 -16.47
C LEU A 96 20.03 -5.27 -15.32
N GLN A 97 19.87 -4.51 -14.23
CA GLN A 97 20.65 -4.69 -13.01
C GLN A 97 20.45 -6.09 -12.40
N GLN A 98 19.21 -6.58 -12.30
CA GLN A 98 18.94 -7.93 -11.80
C GLN A 98 19.56 -9.03 -12.67
N ILE A 99 19.59 -8.84 -14.00
CA ILE A 99 20.23 -9.79 -14.93
C ILE A 99 21.75 -9.79 -14.71
N TYR A 100 22.35 -8.61 -14.57
CA TYR A 100 23.78 -8.46 -14.31
C TYR A 100 24.20 -9.08 -12.97
N GLU A 101 23.44 -8.86 -11.89
CA GLU A 101 23.73 -9.41 -10.56
C GLU A 101 23.82 -10.95 -10.58
N GLN A 102 23.09 -11.60 -11.49
CA GLN A 102 23.14 -13.05 -11.71
C GLN A 102 24.21 -13.48 -12.71
N ASN A 103 24.68 -12.58 -13.58
CA ASN A 103 25.60 -12.88 -14.69
C ASN A 103 26.64 -11.75 -14.87
N PRO A 104 27.53 -11.53 -13.89
CA PRO A 104 28.38 -10.33 -13.84
C PRO A 104 29.39 -10.25 -14.99
N ASP A 105 29.84 -11.38 -15.53
CA ASP A 105 30.88 -11.44 -16.55
C ASP A 105 30.33 -11.49 -17.99
N ALA A 106 29.11 -12.01 -18.17
CA ALA A 106 28.55 -12.28 -19.49
C ALA A 106 27.01 -12.33 -19.44
N LEU A 107 26.35 -11.28 -19.94
CA LEU A 107 24.89 -11.21 -19.96
C LEU A 107 24.34 -12.20 -21.01
N PRO A 108 23.34 -13.02 -20.69
CA PRO A 108 22.68 -13.86 -21.69
C PRO A 108 22.00 -12.98 -22.74
N CYS A 109 22.13 -13.31 -24.02
CA CYS A 109 21.34 -12.63 -25.04
C CYS A 109 19.86 -12.96 -24.84
N LEU A 110 18.99 -11.96 -24.86
CA LEU A 110 17.56 -12.12 -24.57
C LEU A 110 16.74 -10.93 -25.05
N GLU A 111 15.43 -11.11 -25.07
CA GLU A 111 14.44 -10.05 -25.24
C GLU A 111 13.41 -10.12 -24.12
N ILE A 112 13.04 -8.95 -23.58
CA ILE A 112 12.00 -8.78 -22.58
C ILE A 112 11.03 -7.70 -23.06
N THR A 113 9.74 -8.00 -23.00
CA THR A 113 8.66 -7.01 -23.16
C THR A 113 7.89 -6.98 -21.85
N ASP A 114 7.74 -5.81 -21.25
CA ASP A 114 7.21 -5.69 -19.90
C ASP A 114 6.56 -4.32 -19.67
N GLY A 115 5.63 -4.26 -18.73
CA GLY A 115 4.86 -3.05 -18.44
C GLY A 115 3.67 -3.32 -17.52
N PRO A 116 3.16 -2.28 -16.84
CA PRO A 116 2.14 -2.43 -15.81
C PRO A 116 0.77 -2.82 -16.39
N ASP A 117 0.04 -3.72 -15.73
CA ASP A 117 -1.38 -3.98 -16.02
C ASP A 117 -2.30 -2.89 -15.44
N LEU A 118 -1.91 -2.28 -14.30
CA LEU A 118 -2.66 -1.21 -13.64
C LEU A 118 -1.90 0.12 -13.68
N ALA A 119 -2.61 1.21 -14.03
CA ALA A 119 -2.01 2.53 -14.12
C ALA A 119 -1.54 3.07 -12.75
N VAL A 120 -2.34 2.87 -11.70
CA VAL A 120 -1.96 3.16 -10.31
C VAL A 120 -1.63 1.86 -9.59
N ARG A 121 -0.42 1.82 -9.03
CA ARG A 121 0.08 0.75 -8.15
C ARG A 121 0.50 1.44 -6.88
N GLY A 122 -0.47 1.59 -5.98
CA GLY A 122 -0.36 2.34 -4.74
C GLY A 122 -0.06 1.44 -3.54
N PHE A 123 0.65 2.02 -2.58
CA PHE A 123 0.84 1.45 -1.25
C PHE A 123 0.41 2.47 -0.19
N MET A 124 -0.31 2.02 0.83
CA MET A 124 -0.73 2.86 1.95
C MET A 124 -0.21 2.29 3.26
N LEU A 125 0.49 3.11 4.05
CA LEU A 125 0.96 2.77 5.38
C LEU A 125 0.22 3.58 6.44
N ASP A 126 -0.38 2.89 7.40
CA ASP A 126 -0.94 3.50 8.61
C ASP A 126 0.18 4.01 9.53
N VAL A 127 0.18 5.33 9.74
CA VAL A 127 1.07 6.04 10.67
C VAL A 127 0.29 6.74 11.78
N SER A 128 -0.95 6.32 12.06
CA SER A 128 -1.85 6.99 13.03
C SER A 128 -2.15 6.14 14.26
N ARG A 129 -1.85 4.84 14.23
CA ARG A 129 -2.19 3.91 15.33
C ARG A 129 -0.95 3.61 16.17
N ASN A 130 -0.44 4.63 16.87
CA ASN A 130 0.71 4.63 17.79
C ASN A 130 2.11 4.42 17.17
N ARG A 131 2.24 3.77 16.02
CA ARG A 131 3.54 3.53 15.37
C ARG A 131 3.75 4.47 14.18
N VAL A 132 4.42 5.59 14.43
CA VAL A 132 5.00 6.44 13.37
C VAL A 132 6.43 5.96 13.08
N PRO A 133 6.74 5.45 11.87
CA PRO A 133 8.10 5.04 11.55
C PRO A 133 9.05 6.24 11.54
N ARG A 134 10.30 6.00 11.93
CA ARG A 134 11.36 7.01 11.80
C ARG A 134 11.54 7.40 10.33
N GLN A 135 11.95 8.65 10.09
CA GLN A 135 12.24 9.16 8.75
C GLN A 135 13.16 8.23 7.94
N SER A 136 14.23 7.70 8.56
CA SER A 136 15.14 6.76 7.89
C SER A 136 14.47 5.46 7.43
N GLU A 137 13.46 4.97 8.15
CA GLU A 137 12.73 3.77 7.77
C GLU A 137 11.71 4.04 6.65
N LEU A 138 11.10 5.23 6.64
CA LEU A 138 10.24 5.67 5.53
C LEU A 138 11.05 5.85 4.24
N LEU A 139 12.26 6.41 4.31
CA LEU A 139 13.16 6.52 3.15
C LEU A 139 13.58 5.15 2.61
N LYS A 140 13.89 4.19 3.50
CA LYS A 140 14.14 2.78 3.09
C LYS A 140 12.92 2.16 2.43
N LEU A 141 11.73 2.39 2.98
CA LEU A 141 10.48 1.92 2.38
C LEU A 141 10.28 2.50 0.97
N ILE A 142 10.45 3.80 0.78
CA ILE A 142 10.35 4.46 -0.54
C ILE A 142 11.31 3.81 -1.54
N SER A 143 12.57 3.60 -1.15
CA SER A 143 13.55 2.92 -1.99
C SER A 143 13.12 1.50 -2.36
N ALA A 144 12.52 0.76 -1.42
CA ALA A 144 12.04 -0.60 -1.67
C ALA A 144 10.81 -0.61 -2.59
N LEU A 145 9.84 0.28 -2.35
CA LEU A 145 8.64 0.44 -3.18
C LEU A 145 9.00 0.80 -4.63
N GLY A 146 10.01 1.65 -4.83
CA GLY A 146 10.50 1.99 -6.17
C GLY A 146 11.06 0.79 -6.93
N ARG A 147 11.73 -0.15 -6.23
CA ARG A 147 12.21 -1.42 -6.82
C ARG A 147 11.09 -2.45 -7.00
N LEU A 148 10.01 -2.33 -6.22
CA LEU A 148 8.76 -3.08 -6.40
C LEU A 148 7.85 -2.49 -7.49
N ARG A 149 8.29 -1.42 -8.15
CA ARG A 149 7.58 -0.72 -9.24
C ARG A 149 6.24 -0.11 -8.83
N ILE A 150 6.10 0.21 -7.55
CA ILE A 150 5.01 1.05 -7.02
C ILE A 150 5.22 2.48 -7.52
N ASN A 151 4.13 3.19 -7.82
CA ASN A 151 4.17 4.57 -8.30
C ASN A 151 3.32 5.54 -7.47
N GLN A 152 2.71 5.07 -6.40
CA GLN A 152 2.00 5.92 -5.45
C GLN A 152 2.22 5.45 -4.01
N LEU A 153 2.49 6.38 -3.10
CA LEU A 153 2.58 6.13 -1.67
C LEU A 153 1.56 7.04 -0.96
N GLN A 154 0.85 6.48 0.02
CA GLN A 154 0.00 7.22 0.95
C GLN A 154 0.42 6.90 2.39
N LEU A 155 0.61 7.93 3.20
CA LEU A 155 0.75 7.78 4.65
C LEU A 155 -0.61 8.18 5.25
N TYR A 156 -1.31 7.24 5.88
CA TYR A 156 -2.61 7.51 6.48
C TYR A 156 -2.45 8.28 7.79
N VAL A 157 -2.87 9.54 7.78
CA VAL A 157 -2.77 10.49 8.89
C VAL A 157 -4.16 10.82 9.43
N GLU A 158 -4.34 10.67 10.74
CA GLU A 158 -5.45 11.24 11.50
C GLU A 158 -4.97 12.50 12.23
N HIS A 159 -3.95 12.34 13.08
CA HIS A 159 -3.39 13.40 13.93
C HIS A 159 -1.85 13.42 13.91
N THR A 160 -1.19 12.43 13.30
CA THR A 160 0.28 12.23 13.37
C THR A 160 1.08 13.11 12.43
N PHE A 161 0.60 14.33 12.20
CA PHE A 161 1.31 15.41 11.52
C PHE A 161 1.37 16.62 12.44
N ALA A 162 2.49 17.35 12.42
CA ALA A 162 2.72 18.49 13.30
C ALA A 162 1.94 19.74 12.84
N PHE A 163 0.61 19.70 12.95
CA PHE A 163 -0.29 20.80 12.62
C PHE A 163 -0.02 22.05 13.49
N PRO A 164 0.35 23.21 12.90
CA PRO A 164 0.68 24.40 13.66
C PRO A 164 -0.44 24.85 14.61
N GLY A 165 -0.14 25.05 15.91
CA GLY A 165 -1.12 25.53 16.88
C GLY A 165 -2.17 24.49 17.30
N HIS A 166 -1.93 23.22 16.99
CA HIS A 166 -2.76 22.07 17.33
C HIS A 166 -1.97 21.00 18.12
N GLU A 167 -0.92 21.42 18.85
CA GLU A 167 0.01 20.55 19.59
C GLU A 167 -0.72 19.62 20.57
N ASP A 168 -1.88 20.04 21.09
CA ASP A 168 -2.69 19.25 21.99
C ASP A 168 -3.11 17.90 21.39
N ALA A 169 -3.33 17.83 20.06
CA ALA A 169 -3.74 16.60 19.40
C ALA A 169 -2.58 15.66 19.03
N TRP A 170 -1.35 16.16 18.88
CA TRP A 170 -0.26 15.41 18.22
C TRP A 170 1.09 15.38 18.93
N GLN A 171 1.35 16.22 19.93
CA GLN A 171 2.69 16.37 20.54
C GLN A 171 3.27 15.06 21.09
N ASP A 172 2.39 14.16 21.57
CA ASP A 172 2.78 12.86 22.13
C ASP A 172 2.72 11.70 21.11
N ALA A 173 2.45 12.01 19.84
CA ALA A 173 2.20 11.01 18.80
C ALA A 173 3.41 10.73 17.90
N SER A 174 4.59 11.31 18.21
CA SER A 174 5.78 11.27 17.33
C SER A 174 5.44 11.72 15.90
N PRO A 175 4.88 12.94 15.74
CA PRO A 175 4.31 13.40 14.48
C PRO A 175 5.36 13.51 13.36
N LEU A 176 4.91 13.40 12.11
CA LEU A 176 5.67 13.83 10.94
C LEU A 176 5.62 15.36 10.84
N THR A 177 6.76 15.99 10.65
CA THR A 177 6.86 17.44 10.47
C THR A 177 6.65 17.84 9.00
N PRO A 178 6.29 19.12 8.72
CA PRO A 178 6.27 19.68 7.36
C PRO A 178 7.56 19.44 6.57
N ALA A 179 8.72 19.52 7.24
CA ALA A 179 10.03 19.32 6.61
C ALA A 179 10.27 17.86 6.25
N GLU A 180 9.93 16.92 7.14
CA GLU A 180 10.03 15.48 6.88
C GLU A 180 9.12 15.05 5.73
N ILE A 181 7.87 15.53 5.68
CA ILE A 181 6.96 15.25 4.55
C ILE A 181 7.55 15.74 3.23
N LYS A 182 8.11 16.96 3.18
CA LYS A 182 8.75 17.48 1.97
C LYS A 182 9.97 16.66 1.54
N GLU A 183 10.76 16.19 2.50
CA GLU A 183 11.87 15.27 2.20
C GLU A 183 11.37 13.93 1.63
N LEU A 184 10.31 13.35 2.21
CA LEU A 184 9.68 12.13 1.70
C LEU A 184 9.09 12.32 0.30
N ASP A 185 8.47 13.47 0.03
CA ASP A 185 7.93 13.83 -1.29
C ASP A 185 9.05 13.87 -2.34
N GLN A 186 10.18 14.53 -2.03
CA GLN A 186 11.34 14.55 -2.94
C GLN A 186 11.96 13.17 -3.15
N ALA A 187 12.06 12.36 -2.09
CA ALA A 187 12.55 10.99 -2.19
C ALA A 187 11.63 10.11 -3.07
N CYS A 188 10.30 10.28 -2.94
CA CYS A 188 9.32 9.61 -3.79
C CYS A 188 9.48 10.01 -5.26
N LEU A 189 9.55 11.32 -5.54
CA LEU A 189 9.74 11.84 -6.91
C LEU A 189 11.02 11.30 -7.57
N ALA A 190 12.11 11.18 -6.80
CA ALA A 190 13.38 10.65 -7.30
C ALA A 190 13.25 9.24 -7.87
N VAL A 191 12.38 8.40 -7.30
CA VAL A 191 12.17 7.00 -7.73
C VAL A 191 10.86 6.78 -8.51
N GLY A 192 10.15 7.85 -8.86
CA GLY A 192 8.92 7.77 -9.67
C GLY A 192 7.68 7.39 -8.90
N ILE A 193 7.66 7.68 -7.60
CA ILE A 193 6.50 7.55 -6.73
C ILE A 193 5.87 8.92 -6.53
N GLU A 194 4.55 9.01 -6.66
CA GLU A 194 3.76 10.15 -6.21
C GLU A 194 3.41 9.96 -4.73
N LEU A 195 3.82 10.89 -3.86
CA LEU A 195 3.37 10.91 -2.47
C LEU A 195 2.02 11.63 -2.41
N VAL A 196 0.94 10.85 -2.31
CA VAL A 196 -0.42 11.39 -2.21
C VAL A 196 -0.77 11.60 -0.73
N PRO A 197 -1.11 12.82 -0.30
CA PRO A 197 -1.57 13.06 1.06
C PRO A 197 -2.82 12.23 1.36
N ASN A 198 -2.84 11.57 2.51
CA ASN A 198 -4.00 10.86 3.04
C ASN A 198 -4.27 11.37 4.46
N LEU A 199 -5.34 12.14 4.62
CA LEU A 199 -5.73 12.80 5.86
C LEU A 199 -7.20 12.52 6.12
N ASN A 200 -7.55 11.93 7.25
CA ASN A 200 -8.96 11.74 7.58
C ASN A 200 -9.62 13.06 7.98
N THR A 201 -10.84 13.28 7.49
CA THR A 201 -11.54 14.58 7.61
C THR A 201 -12.98 14.47 8.12
N PHE A 202 -13.43 13.28 8.56
CA PHE A 202 -14.79 13.13 9.06
C PHE A 202 -14.93 12.10 10.17
N GLY A 203 -14.79 10.81 9.84
CA GLY A 203 -14.60 9.73 10.80
C GLY A 203 -13.16 9.67 11.32
N HIS A 204 -12.91 8.75 12.25
CA HIS A 204 -11.61 8.54 12.91
C HIS A 204 -10.93 9.79 13.49
N MET A 205 -11.72 10.71 14.03
CA MET A 205 -11.27 11.95 14.66
C MET A 205 -11.08 11.82 16.19
N GLU A 206 -11.01 10.60 16.74
CA GLU A 206 -10.97 10.39 18.20
C GLU A 206 -9.81 11.07 18.89
N ARG A 207 -8.64 11.04 18.25
CA ARG A 207 -7.43 11.68 18.75
C ARG A 207 -7.52 13.20 18.79
N TRP A 208 -8.39 13.80 17.98
CA TRP A 208 -8.73 15.22 18.06
C TRP A 208 -9.81 15.45 19.12
N LEU A 209 -10.96 14.79 18.96
CA LEU A 209 -12.18 15.13 19.67
C LEU A 209 -12.17 14.70 21.15
N ARG A 210 -11.19 13.91 21.60
CA ARG A 210 -10.97 13.64 23.02
C ARG A 210 -10.45 14.86 23.79
N HIS A 211 -9.87 15.87 23.12
CA HIS A 211 -9.40 17.08 23.78
C HIS A 211 -10.54 18.09 23.95
N PRO A 212 -10.60 18.79 25.10
CA PRO A 212 -11.67 19.75 25.39
C PRO A 212 -11.88 20.82 24.31
N ARG A 213 -10.78 21.26 23.66
CA ARG A 213 -10.80 22.27 22.60
C ARG A 213 -11.64 21.85 21.38
N TYR A 214 -11.60 20.58 21.00
CA TYR A 214 -12.28 20.09 19.80
C TYR A 214 -13.59 19.35 20.11
N ARG A 215 -13.88 19.06 21.39
CA ARG A 215 -15.08 18.28 21.80
C ARG A 215 -16.39 18.86 21.25
N ALA A 216 -16.49 20.19 21.11
CA ALA A 216 -17.66 20.87 20.56
C ALA A 216 -17.92 20.60 19.06
N LEU A 217 -16.93 20.06 18.35
CA LEU A 217 -17.02 19.63 16.95
C LEU A 217 -17.51 18.17 16.82
N ALA A 218 -17.67 17.44 17.91
CA ALA A 218 -18.08 16.03 17.87
C ALA A 218 -19.56 15.86 17.50
N GLU A 219 -19.87 14.79 16.77
CA GLU A 219 -21.24 14.31 16.56
C GLU A 219 -21.88 13.91 17.89
N CYS A 220 -21.18 13.16 18.75
CA CYS A 220 -21.62 12.77 20.08
C CYS A 220 -20.64 13.26 21.18
N PRO A 221 -20.76 14.51 21.67
CA PRO A 221 -19.85 15.09 22.67
C PRO A 221 -19.91 14.43 24.06
N GLU A 222 -20.85 13.53 24.32
CA GLU A 222 -20.97 12.80 25.60
C GLU A 222 -20.68 11.30 25.44
N GLY A 223 -20.14 10.90 24.29
CA GLY A 223 -19.90 9.50 23.95
C GLY A 223 -21.05 8.87 23.18
N TRP A 224 -20.82 7.65 22.69
CA TRP A 224 -21.67 7.01 21.69
C TRP A 224 -21.67 5.49 21.85
N VAL A 225 -22.60 4.82 21.15
CA VAL A 225 -22.68 3.35 21.16
C VAL A 225 -22.24 2.84 19.80
N HIS A 226 -21.24 1.96 19.80
CA HIS A 226 -20.76 1.37 18.57
C HIS A 226 -21.83 0.47 17.93
N PRO A 227 -22.30 0.75 16.70
CA PRO A 227 -23.49 0.11 16.14
C PRO A 227 -23.32 -1.40 15.96
N LEU A 228 -22.10 -1.87 15.69
CA LEU A 228 -21.83 -3.30 15.48
C LEU A 228 -21.56 -4.08 16.78
N THR A 229 -21.09 -3.44 17.85
CA THR A 229 -20.64 -4.15 19.06
C THR A 229 -21.51 -3.85 20.28
N GLY A 230 -22.36 -2.82 20.22
CA GLY A 230 -23.14 -2.32 21.35
C GLY A 230 -22.29 -1.69 22.46
N GLN A 231 -20.97 -1.56 22.27
CA GLN A 231 -20.07 -1.02 23.28
C GLN A 231 -20.23 0.50 23.36
N PHE A 232 -20.42 1.02 24.57
CA PHE A 232 -20.29 2.44 24.84
C PHE A 232 -18.83 2.90 24.72
N LYS A 233 -18.63 3.98 23.98
CA LYS A 233 -17.35 4.64 23.74
C LYS A 233 -17.44 6.06 24.29
N GLU A 234 -16.61 6.35 25.28
CA GLU A 234 -16.57 7.68 25.92
C GLU A 234 -16.11 8.77 24.94
N PHE A 235 -15.05 8.49 24.18
CA PHE A 235 -14.48 9.44 23.23
C PHE A 235 -15.13 9.30 21.84
N PRO A 236 -15.48 10.43 21.19
CA PRO A 236 -16.14 10.43 19.90
C PRO A 236 -15.08 10.32 18.79
N GLY A 237 -15.41 9.69 17.68
CA GLY A 237 -14.56 9.60 16.49
C GLY A 237 -15.10 10.35 15.27
N THR A 238 -16.22 11.05 15.36
CA THR A 238 -16.90 11.63 14.19
C THR A 238 -17.14 13.13 14.38
N LEU A 239 -16.74 13.95 13.41
CA LEU A 239 -17.13 15.36 13.36
C LEU A 239 -18.63 15.50 13.09
N LYS A 240 -19.30 16.45 13.74
CA LYS A 240 -20.69 16.77 13.38
C LYS A 240 -20.75 17.43 12.00
N PRO A 241 -21.75 17.14 11.16
CA PRO A 241 -21.81 17.63 9.78
C PRO A 241 -22.31 19.09 9.68
N ASP A 242 -21.57 20.05 10.25
CA ASP A 242 -21.90 21.48 10.24
C ASP A 242 -20.78 22.36 9.65
N GLN A 243 -21.00 23.69 9.64
CA GLN A 243 -20.03 24.64 9.08
C GLN A 243 -18.76 24.75 9.93
N ALA A 244 -18.85 24.65 11.25
CA ALA A 244 -17.68 24.75 12.12
C ALA A 244 -16.70 23.57 11.88
N SER A 245 -17.24 22.36 11.66
CA SER A 245 -16.42 21.22 11.25
C SER A 245 -15.80 21.42 9.87
N LEU A 246 -16.52 22.01 8.91
CA LEU A 246 -15.99 22.32 7.58
C LEU A 246 -14.85 23.36 7.63
N ASP A 247 -14.99 24.39 8.46
CA ASP A 247 -13.96 25.42 8.65
C ASP A 247 -12.71 24.82 9.30
N PHE A 248 -12.89 23.91 10.27
CA PHE A 248 -11.80 23.17 10.89
C PHE A 248 -11.06 22.28 9.87
N ILE A 249 -11.79 21.50 9.07
CA ILE A 249 -11.23 20.65 8.01
C ILE A 249 -10.46 21.49 6.98
N ALA A 250 -11.01 22.64 6.57
CA ALA A 250 -10.35 23.56 5.66
C ALA A 250 -9.00 24.06 6.21
N GLY A 251 -8.93 24.35 7.51
CA GLY A 251 -7.68 24.69 8.20
C GLY A 251 -6.65 23.56 8.14
N LEU A 252 -7.05 22.34 8.52
CA LEU A 252 -6.15 21.18 8.48
C LEU A 252 -5.60 20.92 7.06
N LEU A 253 -6.47 21.00 6.04
CA LEU A 253 -6.06 20.83 4.65
C LEU A 253 -5.12 21.95 4.18
N ALA A 254 -5.37 23.19 4.60
CA ALA A 254 -4.51 24.33 4.26
C ALA A 254 -3.10 24.19 4.85
N ASP A 255 -2.96 23.60 6.04
CA ASP A 255 -1.66 23.33 6.67
C ASP A 255 -0.96 22.10 6.06
N TYR A 256 -1.73 21.08 5.67
CA TYR A 256 -1.19 19.78 5.25
C TYR A 256 -0.79 19.74 3.77
N LEU A 257 -1.69 20.14 2.86
CA LEU A 257 -1.51 19.97 1.42
C LEU A 257 -0.26 20.68 0.83
N PRO A 258 0.16 21.88 1.28
CA PRO A 258 1.34 22.55 0.73
C PRO A 258 2.67 21.81 0.94
N ASN A 259 2.69 20.72 1.72
CA ASN A 259 3.88 19.93 1.96
C ASN A 259 4.11 18.85 0.90
N PHE A 260 3.18 18.69 -0.04
CA PHE A 260 3.21 17.66 -1.08
C PHE A 260 3.29 18.30 -2.47
N SER A 261 3.96 17.61 -3.40
CA SER A 261 3.94 17.98 -4.82
C SER A 261 2.70 17.46 -5.55
N SER A 262 2.04 16.44 -4.99
CA SER A 262 0.84 15.82 -5.56
C SER A 262 -0.32 16.82 -5.68
N ARG A 263 -1.13 16.63 -6.74
CA ARG A 263 -2.42 17.32 -6.93
C ARG A 263 -3.60 16.41 -6.62
N GLN A 264 -3.36 15.32 -5.89
CA GLN A 264 -4.37 14.43 -5.37
C GLN A 264 -4.35 14.47 -3.85
N VAL A 265 -5.46 14.08 -3.22
CA VAL A 265 -5.52 13.85 -1.78
C VAL A 265 -6.60 12.83 -1.47
N ASN A 266 -6.31 11.89 -0.59
CA ASN A 266 -7.31 11.06 0.06
C ASN A 266 -7.80 11.76 1.33
N ILE A 267 -9.07 12.14 1.36
CA ILE A 267 -9.68 12.87 2.50
C ILE A 267 -10.26 11.93 3.56
N GLY A 268 -10.08 10.62 3.40
CA GLY A 268 -10.71 9.61 4.23
C GLY A 268 -12.22 9.61 4.07
N GLY A 269 -12.94 9.91 5.15
CA GLY A 269 -14.40 10.00 5.15
C GLY A 269 -15.12 8.67 5.42
N ASP A 270 -14.38 7.64 5.84
CA ASP A 270 -14.88 6.33 6.23
C ASP A 270 -15.49 6.32 7.62
N GLU A 271 -16.34 5.32 7.86
CA GLU A 271 -16.70 4.88 9.21
C GLU A 271 -17.18 5.99 10.20
N PRO A 272 -18.04 6.96 9.80
CA PRO A 272 -18.63 7.93 10.74
C PRO A 272 -19.73 7.25 11.57
N TRP A 273 -19.34 6.33 12.46
CA TRP A 273 -20.23 5.41 13.16
C TRP A 273 -21.24 6.09 14.08
N GLU A 274 -20.95 7.33 14.53
CA GLU A 274 -21.84 8.14 15.37
C GLU A 274 -22.98 8.81 14.61
N LEU A 275 -22.89 8.88 13.27
CA LEU A 275 -23.84 9.64 12.47
C LEU A 275 -25.28 9.14 12.70
N GLY A 276 -26.13 10.02 13.20
CA GLY A 276 -27.52 9.75 13.58
C GLY A 276 -27.74 9.50 15.08
N GLN A 277 -26.69 9.46 15.90
CA GLN A 277 -26.82 9.27 17.35
C GLN A 277 -26.85 10.61 18.12
N GLY A 278 -26.19 11.65 17.59
CA GLY A 278 -26.02 12.94 18.26
C GLY A 278 -26.58 14.11 17.45
N PHE A 279 -25.73 15.08 17.11
CA PHE A 279 -26.11 16.32 16.41
C PHE A 279 -26.98 16.06 15.17
N SER A 280 -26.63 15.04 14.37
CA SER A 280 -27.33 14.73 13.12
C SER A 280 -28.59 13.87 13.28
N LYS A 281 -28.96 13.45 14.50
CA LYS A 281 -30.06 12.51 14.77
C LYS A 281 -31.37 12.88 14.04
N GLN A 282 -31.86 14.10 14.22
CA GLN A 282 -33.11 14.54 13.58
C GLN A 282 -33.01 14.57 12.05
N ALA A 283 -31.85 14.97 11.50
CA ALA A 283 -31.62 14.96 10.07
C ALA A 283 -31.59 13.53 9.52
N VAL A 284 -30.92 12.59 10.22
CA VAL A 284 -30.90 11.18 9.83
C VAL A 284 -32.29 10.56 9.90
N GLU A 285 -33.07 10.83 10.94
CA GLU A 285 -34.47 10.37 11.06
C GLU A 285 -35.37 10.89 9.93
N THR A 286 -35.15 12.12 9.47
CA THR A 286 -35.99 12.76 8.45
C THR A 286 -35.66 12.33 7.02
N ARG A 287 -34.38 12.15 6.70
CA ARG A 287 -33.90 12.03 5.31
C ARG A 287 -32.83 10.95 5.09
N GLY A 288 -32.48 10.18 6.12
CA GLY A 288 -31.60 9.02 6.04
C GLY A 288 -30.10 9.33 6.20
N LYS A 289 -29.36 8.37 6.77
CA LYS A 289 -27.91 8.44 7.05
C LYS A 289 -27.10 8.74 5.79
N HIS A 290 -27.35 8.00 4.72
CA HIS A 290 -26.61 8.13 3.45
C HIS A 290 -26.73 9.53 2.86
N ARG A 291 -27.90 10.15 2.92
CA ARG A 291 -28.11 11.49 2.39
C ARG A 291 -27.38 12.55 3.22
N VAL A 292 -27.46 12.45 4.56
CA VAL A 292 -26.72 13.33 5.47
C VAL A 292 -25.21 13.22 5.23
N TYR A 293 -24.70 11.99 5.13
CA TYR A 293 -23.30 11.71 4.82
C TYR A 293 -22.87 12.34 3.48
N LEU A 294 -23.58 12.02 2.39
CA LEU A 294 -23.21 12.46 1.05
C LEU A 294 -23.23 13.98 0.89
N GLU A 295 -24.17 14.66 1.54
CA GLU A 295 -24.22 16.12 1.53
C GLU A 295 -23.03 16.75 2.25
N HIS A 296 -22.58 16.17 3.36
CA HIS A 296 -21.39 16.65 4.05
C HIS A 296 -20.12 16.33 3.27
N LEU A 297 -19.97 15.09 2.78
CA LEU A 297 -18.85 14.68 1.93
C LEU A 297 -18.71 15.58 0.70
N LYS A 298 -19.81 15.93 0.02
CA LYS A 298 -19.80 16.87 -1.13
C LYS A 298 -19.21 18.23 -0.77
N LYS A 299 -19.44 18.73 0.44
CA LYS A 299 -18.87 20.01 0.92
C LYS A 299 -17.37 19.88 1.18
N ILE A 300 -16.93 18.79 1.80
CA ILE A 300 -15.50 18.51 2.02
C ILE A 300 -14.78 18.39 0.66
N CYS A 301 -15.33 17.62 -0.28
CA CYS A 301 -14.80 17.52 -1.64
C CYS A 301 -14.72 18.90 -2.32
N GLY A 302 -15.75 19.75 -2.15
CA GLY A 302 -15.77 21.09 -2.71
C GLY A 302 -14.66 22.01 -2.19
N ILE A 303 -14.34 21.96 -0.89
CA ILE A 303 -13.21 22.69 -0.28
C ILE A 303 -11.91 22.28 -0.98
N THR A 304 -11.67 20.98 -1.07
CA THR A 304 -10.44 20.41 -1.59
C THR A 304 -10.27 20.61 -3.10
N GLN A 305 -11.35 20.46 -3.87
CA GLN A 305 -11.37 20.71 -5.31
C GLN A 305 -11.14 22.19 -5.63
N SER A 306 -11.69 23.11 -4.83
CA SER A 306 -11.46 24.55 -4.98
C SER A 306 -10.00 24.92 -4.73
N ALA A 307 -9.27 24.13 -3.93
CA ALA A 307 -7.82 24.23 -3.75
C ALA A 307 -7.01 23.55 -4.89
N GLY A 308 -7.66 23.10 -5.96
CA GLY A 308 -7.00 22.54 -7.16
C GLY A 308 -6.58 21.08 -7.03
N HIS A 309 -7.17 20.31 -6.11
CA HIS A 309 -6.84 18.90 -5.91
C HIS A 309 -7.93 17.96 -6.41
N THR A 310 -7.52 16.82 -6.98
CA THR A 310 -8.41 15.68 -7.25
C THR A 310 -8.59 14.88 -5.96
N VAL A 311 -9.85 14.63 -5.58
CA VAL A 311 -10.16 13.99 -4.30
C VAL A 311 -10.30 12.49 -4.46
N GLN A 312 -9.63 11.74 -3.60
CA GLN A 312 -9.90 10.34 -3.27
C GLN A 312 -10.64 10.29 -1.92
N PHE A 313 -11.51 9.30 -1.72
CA PHE A 313 -12.18 9.07 -0.44
C PHE A 313 -12.56 7.60 -0.30
N TRP A 314 -12.69 7.10 0.92
CA TRP A 314 -13.09 5.72 1.15
C TRP A 314 -14.56 5.49 0.77
N GLY A 315 -14.82 4.43 0.01
CA GLY A 315 -16.11 4.21 -0.64
C GLY A 315 -17.15 3.44 0.18
N ASP A 316 -16.91 3.12 1.44
CA ASP A 316 -17.78 2.25 2.26
C ASP A 316 -19.23 2.73 2.31
N ILE A 317 -19.47 3.96 2.78
CA ILE A 317 -20.84 4.48 2.91
C ILE A 317 -21.52 4.62 1.53
N LEU A 318 -20.74 4.89 0.48
CA LEU A 318 -21.23 4.95 -0.89
C LEU A 318 -21.65 3.57 -1.42
N LEU A 319 -21.01 2.51 -0.95
CA LEU A 319 -21.16 1.14 -1.46
C LEU A 319 -21.98 0.24 -0.53
N GLU A 320 -22.44 0.75 0.63
CA GLU A 320 -23.51 0.14 1.43
C GLU A 320 -24.79 -0.05 0.60
N ASP A 321 -25.07 0.88 -0.31
CA ASP A 321 -26.12 0.76 -1.33
C ASP A 321 -25.58 1.22 -2.70
N LEU A 322 -25.48 0.28 -3.64
CA LEU A 322 -24.95 0.51 -5.00
C LEU A 322 -25.76 1.53 -5.82
N ALA A 323 -27.00 1.85 -5.42
CA ALA A 323 -27.75 2.94 -6.02
C ALA A 323 -27.12 4.32 -5.70
N LEU A 324 -26.52 4.47 -4.52
CA LEU A 324 -25.89 5.71 -4.05
C LEU A 324 -24.61 6.05 -4.80
N ALA A 325 -23.95 5.08 -5.43
CA ALA A 325 -22.77 5.31 -6.25
C ALA A 325 -23.01 6.37 -7.36
N SER A 326 -24.26 6.53 -7.79
CA SER A 326 -24.65 7.59 -8.74
C SER A 326 -24.55 9.00 -8.16
N ASP A 327 -24.73 9.15 -6.85
CA ASP A 327 -24.69 10.42 -6.11
C ASP A 327 -23.28 10.84 -5.66
N ALA A 328 -22.26 10.02 -5.93
CA ALA A 328 -20.87 10.33 -5.59
C ALA A 328 -20.44 11.70 -6.17
N PRO A 329 -19.66 12.51 -5.42
CA PRO A 329 -19.21 13.82 -5.88
C PRO A 329 -18.52 13.74 -7.26
N SER A 330 -18.84 14.65 -8.18
CA SER A 330 -18.23 14.68 -9.51
C SER A 330 -16.73 14.99 -9.42
N GLY A 331 -15.93 14.40 -10.31
CA GLY A 331 -14.48 14.66 -10.34
C GLY A 331 -13.73 14.15 -9.10
N THR A 332 -14.25 13.10 -8.47
CA THR A 332 -13.63 12.42 -7.32
C THR A 332 -13.46 10.93 -7.61
N MET A 333 -12.59 10.27 -6.85
CA MET A 333 -12.24 8.87 -6.99
C MET A 333 -12.58 8.10 -5.71
N PRO A 334 -13.74 7.41 -5.64
CA PRO A 334 -13.99 6.50 -4.54
C PRO A 334 -12.93 5.38 -4.51
N VAL A 335 -12.56 4.97 -3.31
CA VAL A 335 -11.64 3.86 -3.06
C VAL A 335 -12.43 2.69 -2.46
N VAL A 336 -12.60 1.64 -3.26
CA VAL A 336 -13.32 0.41 -2.88
C VAL A 336 -12.45 -0.41 -1.94
N TRP A 337 -12.67 -0.35 -0.64
CA TRP A 337 -11.88 -1.11 0.33
C TRP A 337 -12.58 -2.37 0.80
N GLY A 338 -11.79 -3.41 1.09
CA GLY A 338 -12.26 -4.71 1.55
C GLY A 338 -11.10 -5.63 1.87
N TYR A 339 -11.07 -6.25 3.05
CA TYR A 339 -9.83 -6.84 3.56
C TYR A 339 -9.89 -8.34 3.86
N ASP A 340 -11.08 -8.93 3.79
CA ASP A 340 -11.26 -10.37 3.95
C ASP A 340 -11.41 -11.01 2.55
N ALA A 341 -11.01 -12.28 2.44
CA ALA A 341 -11.25 -13.09 1.24
C ALA A 341 -12.77 -13.21 0.99
N GLY A 342 -13.17 -13.14 -0.28
CA GLY A 342 -14.57 -13.14 -0.70
C GLY A 342 -15.27 -11.79 -0.56
N HIS A 343 -14.55 -10.69 -0.31
CA HIS A 343 -15.13 -9.35 -0.37
C HIS A 343 -15.73 -9.11 -1.77
N PRO A 344 -16.92 -8.46 -1.90
CA PRO A 344 -17.66 -8.37 -3.16
C PRO A 344 -17.09 -7.32 -4.14
N PHE A 345 -15.78 -7.36 -4.40
CA PHE A 345 -15.11 -6.46 -5.32
C PHE A 345 -15.69 -6.50 -6.73
N ASP A 346 -16.06 -7.68 -7.24
CA ASP A 346 -16.62 -7.80 -8.59
C ASP A 346 -17.89 -6.97 -8.77
N ALA A 347 -18.82 -7.05 -7.81
CA ALA A 347 -20.07 -6.31 -7.85
C ALA A 347 -19.86 -4.80 -7.65
N GLN A 348 -19.03 -4.41 -6.67
CA GLN A 348 -18.77 -3.00 -6.37
C GLN A 348 -18.01 -2.30 -7.51
N CYS A 349 -16.98 -2.95 -8.06
CA CYS A 349 -16.22 -2.44 -9.21
C CYS A 349 -17.09 -2.38 -10.47
N GLY A 350 -17.85 -3.44 -10.76
CA GLY A 350 -18.77 -3.47 -11.89
C GLY A 350 -19.76 -2.31 -11.85
N ARG A 351 -20.31 -2.00 -10.67
CA ARG A 351 -21.21 -0.86 -10.52
C ARG A 351 -20.54 0.49 -10.82
N LEU A 352 -19.34 0.73 -10.28
CA LEU A 352 -18.62 1.98 -10.53
C LEU A 352 -18.25 2.13 -12.01
N ARG A 353 -17.89 1.02 -12.67
CA ARG A 353 -17.65 0.97 -14.11
C ARG A 353 -18.90 1.29 -14.93
N GLU A 354 -20.05 0.69 -14.62
CA GLU A 354 -21.34 0.99 -15.26
C GLU A 354 -21.69 2.48 -15.18
N LEU A 355 -21.37 3.12 -14.05
CA LEU A 355 -21.60 4.55 -13.82
C LEU A 355 -20.52 5.46 -14.42
N GLY A 356 -19.52 4.91 -15.12
CA GLY A 356 -18.42 5.67 -15.72
C GLY A 356 -17.53 6.38 -14.69
N ARG A 357 -17.45 5.87 -13.46
CA ARG A 357 -16.63 6.45 -12.40
C ARG A 357 -15.19 6.00 -12.53
N THR A 358 -14.24 6.91 -12.26
CA THR A 358 -12.84 6.56 -12.00
C THR A 358 -12.70 6.18 -10.53
N TYR A 359 -12.11 5.03 -10.22
CA TYR A 359 -12.00 4.54 -8.85
C TYR A 359 -10.73 3.74 -8.62
N LEU A 360 -10.34 3.61 -7.36
CA LEU A 360 -9.28 2.70 -6.91
C LEU A 360 -9.89 1.53 -6.11
N ILE A 361 -9.15 0.45 -6.00
CA ILE A 361 -9.47 -0.67 -5.12
C ILE A 361 -8.42 -0.79 -4.00
N ALA A 362 -8.80 -1.18 -2.80
CA ALA A 362 -7.93 -1.25 -1.64
C ALA A 362 -8.04 -2.62 -0.92
N PRO A 363 -7.28 -3.64 -1.37
CA PRO A 363 -7.05 -4.85 -0.61
C PRO A 363 -6.03 -4.60 0.51
N GLY A 364 -5.94 -5.54 1.45
CA GLY A 364 -5.09 -5.41 2.64
C GLY A 364 -3.91 -6.36 2.71
N THR A 365 -2.92 -6.03 3.55
CA THR A 365 -1.88 -6.97 4.00
C THR A 365 -2.38 -7.96 5.06
N SER A 366 -3.53 -7.67 5.68
CA SER A 366 -4.17 -8.46 6.74
C SER A 366 -3.26 -8.76 7.94
N THR A 367 -2.33 -7.84 8.26
CA THR A 367 -1.39 -8.00 9.39
C THR A 367 -1.81 -7.28 10.66
N TRP A 368 -2.77 -6.36 10.60
CA TRP A 368 -3.32 -5.73 11.80
C TRP A 368 -4.15 -6.71 12.63
N GLN A 369 -4.29 -6.44 13.93
CA GLN A 369 -4.91 -7.36 14.90
C GLN A 369 -4.40 -8.80 14.74
N SER A 370 -3.10 -8.95 14.47
CA SER A 370 -2.41 -10.21 14.30
C SER A 370 -0.91 -10.03 14.60
N PHE A 371 -0.27 -11.06 15.14
CA PHE A 371 1.19 -11.04 15.40
C PHE A 371 2.00 -11.74 14.32
N THR A 372 1.40 -12.67 13.59
CA THR A 372 2.06 -13.48 12.56
C THR A 372 1.53 -13.18 11.16
N GLY A 373 0.46 -12.39 11.06
CA GLY A 373 -0.27 -12.10 9.83
C GLY A 373 -1.32 -13.17 9.50
N ARG A 374 -2.26 -12.81 8.64
CA ARG A 374 -3.29 -13.71 8.08
C ARG A 374 -3.01 -13.92 6.60
N LEU A 375 -1.96 -14.69 6.29
CA LEU A 375 -1.38 -14.74 4.94
C LEU A 375 -2.34 -15.29 3.88
N ASP A 376 -3.01 -16.41 4.16
CA ASP A 376 -3.92 -17.03 3.17
C ASP A 376 -5.10 -16.09 2.84
N ASN A 377 -5.60 -15.36 3.84
CA ASN A 377 -6.60 -14.31 3.65
C ASN A 377 -6.06 -13.18 2.78
N ALA A 378 -4.89 -12.64 3.11
CA ALA A 378 -4.28 -11.54 2.36
C ALA A 378 -4.04 -11.91 0.88
N LEU A 379 -3.47 -13.08 0.62
CA LEU A 379 -3.18 -13.53 -0.75
C LEU A 379 -4.45 -13.73 -1.57
N THR A 380 -5.51 -14.28 -0.98
CA THR A 380 -6.80 -14.48 -1.66
C THR A 380 -7.48 -13.14 -1.92
N ASN A 381 -7.59 -12.29 -0.90
CA ASN A 381 -8.18 -10.95 -0.99
C ASN A 381 -7.49 -10.08 -2.06
N GLN A 382 -6.16 -10.08 -2.11
CA GLN A 382 -5.39 -9.34 -3.11
C GLN A 382 -5.60 -9.86 -4.52
N ALA A 383 -5.61 -11.19 -4.71
CA ALA A 383 -5.83 -11.78 -6.03
C ALA A 383 -7.24 -11.47 -6.57
N GLU A 384 -8.26 -11.57 -5.72
CA GLU A 384 -9.65 -11.23 -6.05
C GLU A 384 -9.79 -9.73 -6.39
N ALA A 385 -9.19 -8.86 -5.58
CA ALA A 385 -9.21 -7.42 -5.80
C ALA A 385 -8.55 -7.02 -7.12
N ILE A 386 -7.35 -7.52 -7.39
CA ILE A 386 -6.60 -7.17 -8.60
C ILE A 386 -7.28 -7.76 -9.84
N ALA A 387 -7.83 -8.98 -9.76
CA ALA A 387 -8.63 -9.54 -10.85
C ALA A 387 -9.88 -8.68 -11.15
N ALA A 388 -10.60 -8.23 -10.12
CA ALA A 388 -11.75 -7.35 -10.29
C ALA A 388 -11.34 -5.96 -10.85
N ALA A 389 -10.21 -5.43 -10.42
CA ALA A 389 -9.67 -4.17 -10.94
C ALA A 389 -9.39 -4.24 -12.44
N LEU A 390 -8.79 -5.34 -12.91
CA LEU A 390 -8.51 -5.56 -14.33
C LEU A 390 -9.79 -5.81 -15.14
N LYS A 391 -10.72 -6.61 -14.60
CA LYS A 391 -11.98 -6.94 -15.27
C LYS A 391 -12.87 -5.71 -15.51
N HIS A 392 -12.86 -4.77 -14.57
CA HIS A 392 -13.78 -3.62 -14.57
C HIS A 392 -13.09 -2.28 -14.86
N ASP A 393 -11.86 -2.29 -15.37
CA ASP A 393 -11.09 -1.10 -15.74
C ASP A 393 -10.94 -0.08 -14.57
N ALA A 394 -10.62 -0.57 -13.38
CA ALA A 394 -10.28 0.29 -12.26
C ALA A 394 -9.02 1.13 -12.59
N ARG A 395 -8.90 2.32 -12.01
CA ARG A 395 -7.71 3.16 -12.20
C ARG A 395 -6.44 2.49 -11.65
N GLY A 396 -6.61 1.67 -10.62
CA GLY A 396 -5.54 0.89 -10.03
C GLY A 396 -5.85 0.42 -8.62
N VAL A 397 -4.81 0.02 -7.91
CA VAL A 397 -4.88 -0.55 -6.56
C VAL A 397 -4.15 0.33 -5.55
N LEU A 398 -4.64 0.38 -4.32
CA LEU A 398 -4.00 0.96 -3.15
C LEU A 398 -3.87 -0.13 -2.09
N LEU A 399 -2.74 -0.86 -2.07
CA LEU A 399 -2.51 -1.93 -1.11
C LEU A 399 -2.32 -1.33 0.29
N THR A 400 -3.21 -1.67 1.23
CA THR A 400 -3.23 -1.06 2.57
C THR A 400 -2.53 -1.93 3.62
N THR A 401 -1.76 -1.29 4.49
CA THR A 401 -1.23 -1.92 5.71
C THR A 401 -1.63 -1.10 6.94
N TRP A 402 -2.69 -1.57 7.62
CA TRP A 402 -3.27 -0.91 8.79
C TRP A 402 -2.53 -1.26 10.09
N GLY A 403 -2.73 -0.46 11.14
CA GLY A 403 -2.11 -0.61 12.45
C GLY A 403 -3.11 -0.75 13.60
N ASP A 404 -4.29 -1.31 13.40
CA ASP A 404 -5.38 -1.34 14.39
C ASP A 404 -4.93 -1.70 15.83
N ASN A 405 -5.54 -1.02 16.79
CA ASN A 405 -5.33 -1.24 18.23
C ASN A 405 -3.88 -1.13 18.69
N GLY A 406 -3.09 -0.23 18.07
CA GLY A 406 -1.76 0.14 18.54
C GLY A 406 -0.59 -0.41 17.72
N HIS A 407 -0.88 -0.99 16.55
CA HIS A 407 0.10 -1.41 15.54
C HIS A 407 1.14 -2.35 16.14
N HIS A 408 0.69 -3.47 16.69
CA HIS A 408 1.53 -4.43 17.41
C HIS A 408 2.26 -5.41 16.49
N GLN A 409 1.83 -5.56 15.24
CA GLN A 409 2.40 -6.53 14.31
C GLN A 409 3.88 -6.22 14.03
N PRO A 410 4.78 -7.23 13.98
CA PRO A 410 6.15 -7.04 13.52
C PRO A 410 6.18 -6.68 12.04
N TRP A 411 7.00 -5.69 11.65
CA TRP A 411 7.08 -5.20 10.27
C TRP A 411 7.30 -6.31 9.20
N PRO A 412 8.17 -7.32 9.42
CA PRO A 412 8.37 -8.38 8.43
C PRO A 412 7.13 -9.21 8.09
N THR A 413 6.12 -9.26 8.96
CA THR A 413 4.87 -10.00 8.69
C THR A 413 4.09 -9.43 7.50
N ALA A 414 4.29 -8.15 7.18
CA ALA A 414 3.68 -7.51 6.02
C ALA A 414 4.43 -7.79 4.71
N TRP A 415 5.65 -8.34 4.74
CA TRP A 415 6.49 -8.44 3.54
C TRP A 415 5.92 -9.37 2.49
N LEU A 416 5.46 -10.56 2.85
CA LEU A 416 4.87 -11.50 1.88
C LEU A 416 3.62 -10.93 1.19
N PRO A 417 2.62 -10.40 1.91
CA PRO A 417 1.48 -9.78 1.25
C PRO A 417 1.85 -8.50 0.48
N MET A 418 2.87 -7.72 0.92
CA MET A 418 3.41 -6.61 0.13
C MET A 418 3.97 -7.10 -1.20
N ILE A 419 4.81 -8.14 -1.17
CA ILE A 419 5.43 -8.74 -2.36
C ILE A 419 4.36 -9.23 -3.33
N ALA A 420 3.34 -9.92 -2.83
CA ALA A 420 2.25 -10.44 -3.66
C ALA A 420 1.45 -9.32 -4.31
N GLY A 421 0.87 -8.42 -3.52
CA GLY A 421 0.04 -7.33 -4.04
C GLY A 421 0.79 -6.42 -5.01
N CYS A 422 2.05 -6.04 -4.70
CA CYS A 422 2.84 -5.18 -5.58
C CYS A 422 3.19 -5.88 -6.92
N ALA A 423 3.62 -7.14 -6.88
CA ALA A 423 3.99 -7.87 -8.09
C ALA A 423 2.78 -8.19 -8.97
N GLN A 424 1.64 -8.54 -8.36
CA GLN A 424 0.38 -8.78 -9.06
C GLN A 424 -0.18 -7.50 -9.68
N ALA A 425 -0.05 -6.35 -9.02
CA ALA A 425 -0.45 -5.05 -9.57
C ALA A 425 0.42 -4.60 -10.76
N TRP A 426 1.68 -5.06 -10.81
CA TRP A 426 2.56 -4.86 -11.96
C TRP A 426 2.14 -5.73 -13.15
N CYS A 427 2.12 -7.06 -12.99
CA CYS A 427 1.67 -7.95 -14.06
C CYS A 427 0.99 -9.18 -13.45
N PHE A 428 -0.33 -9.20 -13.46
CA PHE A 428 -1.14 -10.15 -12.71
C PHE A 428 -0.92 -11.57 -13.20
N ALA A 429 -0.94 -11.80 -14.51
CA ALA A 429 -0.78 -13.12 -15.10
C ALA A 429 0.61 -13.71 -14.81
N ALA A 430 1.68 -12.91 -14.92
CA ALA A 430 3.06 -13.37 -14.68
C ALA A 430 3.37 -13.58 -13.19
N ASN A 431 2.66 -12.90 -12.30
CA ASN A 431 2.96 -12.84 -10.86
C ASN A 431 1.89 -13.47 -9.95
N GLN A 432 1.08 -14.43 -10.46
CA GLN A 432 0.18 -15.24 -9.62
C GLN A 432 0.91 -15.94 -8.46
N LYS A 433 2.16 -16.33 -8.69
CA LYS A 433 3.06 -16.95 -7.69
C LYS A 433 4.35 -16.13 -7.61
N PRO A 434 4.36 -15.01 -6.86
CA PRO A 434 5.51 -14.13 -6.76
C PRO A 434 6.70 -14.84 -6.11
N ASN A 435 7.92 -14.39 -6.41
CA ASN A 435 9.13 -14.91 -5.78
C ASN A 435 9.33 -14.26 -4.39
N PHE A 436 8.75 -14.86 -3.36
CA PHE A 436 8.85 -14.34 -1.99
C PHE A 436 10.29 -14.25 -1.47
N GLY A 437 11.17 -15.19 -1.80
CA GLY A 437 12.56 -15.14 -1.37
C GLY A 437 13.30 -13.90 -1.87
N ARG A 438 13.17 -13.59 -3.17
CA ARG A 438 13.74 -12.36 -3.76
C ARG A 438 13.06 -11.09 -3.21
N GLY A 439 11.75 -11.13 -3.02
CA GLY A 439 11.02 -10.03 -2.42
C GLY A 439 11.47 -9.72 -0.99
N CYS A 440 11.68 -10.75 -0.16
CA CYS A 440 12.22 -10.61 1.21
C CYS A 440 13.66 -10.12 1.19
N ALA A 441 14.49 -10.61 0.27
CA ALA A 441 15.86 -10.11 0.09
C ALA A 441 15.86 -8.60 -0.23
N LEU A 442 14.95 -8.15 -1.10
CA LEU A 442 14.78 -6.74 -1.44
C LEU A 442 14.27 -5.91 -0.25
N LEU A 443 13.18 -6.33 0.39
CA LEU A 443 12.54 -5.58 1.48
C LEU A 443 13.40 -5.53 2.75
N GLY A 444 14.11 -6.60 3.06
CA GLY A 444 14.96 -6.70 4.24
C GLY A 444 16.42 -6.29 4.01
N GLY A 445 16.83 -5.97 2.77
CA GLY A 445 18.23 -5.76 2.44
C GLY A 445 19.10 -6.99 2.73
N LEU A 446 18.57 -8.18 2.47
CA LEU A 446 19.19 -9.47 2.79
C LEU A 446 19.90 -10.07 1.58
N THR A 447 20.73 -11.07 1.82
CA THR A 447 21.23 -11.95 0.74
C THR A 447 20.07 -12.76 0.15
N GLU A 448 20.24 -13.32 -1.06
CA GLU A 448 19.20 -14.18 -1.66
C GLU A 448 18.90 -15.41 -0.78
N ALA A 449 19.92 -15.99 -0.14
CA ALA A 449 19.76 -17.13 0.76
C ALA A 449 18.96 -16.76 2.01
N ASP A 450 19.30 -15.64 2.66
CA ASP A 450 18.61 -15.16 3.86
C ASP A 450 17.18 -14.70 3.53
N GLY A 451 16.97 -14.09 2.35
CA GLY A 451 15.64 -13.75 1.85
C GLY A 451 14.78 -14.99 1.65
N GLY A 452 15.34 -16.07 1.07
CA GLY A 452 14.67 -17.36 0.95
C GLY A 452 14.30 -17.98 2.30
N ALA A 453 15.24 -18.00 3.25
CA ALA A 453 14.98 -18.51 4.60
C ALA A 453 13.93 -17.68 5.35
N THR A 454 13.99 -16.35 5.21
CA THR A 454 13.00 -15.42 5.78
C THR A 454 11.62 -15.65 5.18
N ALA A 455 11.51 -15.82 3.86
CA ALA A 455 10.25 -16.11 3.20
C ALA A 455 9.61 -17.40 3.73
N ILE A 456 10.39 -18.47 3.89
CA ILE A 456 9.91 -19.74 4.45
C ILE A 456 9.38 -19.55 5.88
N ALA A 457 10.11 -18.83 6.73
CA ALA A 457 9.69 -18.58 8.10
C ALA A 457 8.40 -17.74 8.18
N LEU A 458 8.32 -16.67 7.38
CA LEU A 458 7.14 -15.81 7.31
C LEU A 458 5.92 -16.53 6.72
N GLU A 459 6.12 -17.40 5.72
CA GLU A 459 5.05 -18.21 5.14
C GLU A 459 4.48 -19.20 6.17
N HIS A 460 5.35 -19.80 6.97
CA HIS A 460 4.94 -20.71 8.03
C HIS A 460 4.16 -19.96 9.11
N LEU A 461 4.71 -18.85 9.64
CA LEU A 461 4.05 -18.03 10.66
C LEU A 461 2.71 -17.46 10.17
N GLY A 462 2.64 -16.95 8.93
CA GLY A 462 1.45 -16.34 8.36
C GLY A 462 0.28 -17.31 8.14
N ARG A 463 0.52 -18.62 8.22
CA ARG A 463 -0.50 -19.69 8.14
C ARG A 463 -0.88 -20.26 9.50
N LEU A 464 -0.40 -19.67 10.60
CA LEU A 464 -0.75 -20.08 11.95
C LEU A 464 -2.25 -19.98 12.22
N ASP A 465 -2.88 -18.88 11.78
CA ASP A 465 -4.32 -18.64 12.00
C ASP A 465 -5.17 -19.70 11.28
N GLY A 466 -4.71 -20.22 10.14
CA GLY A 466 -5.37 -21.31 9.41
C GLY A 466 -5.29 -22.68 10.07
N LYS A 467 -4.61 -22.82 11.23
CA LYS A 467 -4.61 -24.07 12.01
C LYS A 467 -5.84 -24.23 12.88
N ILE A 468 -6.60 -23.16 13.06
CA ILE A 468 -7.87 -23.13 13.76
C ILE A 468 -8.94 -22.80 12.72
N ALA A 469 -9.94 -23.67 12.56
CA ALA A 469 -10.92 -23.55 11.47
C ALA A 469 -11.83 -22.32 11.63
N LYS A 470 -11.97 -21.81 12.86
CA LYS A 470 -12.78 -20.64 13.15
C LYS A 470 -12.13 -19.38 12.59
N ALA A 471 -12.63 -18.94 11.45
CA ALA A 471 -12.23 -17.67 10.85
C ALA A 471 -12.83 -16.48 11.63
N ASN A 472 -11.96 -15.61 12.13
CA ASN A 472 -12.35 -14.30 12.64
C ASN A 472 -12.20 -13.26 11.54
N ARG A 473 -13.26 -12.48 11.31
CA ARG A 473 -13.16 -11.32 10.40
C ARG A 473 -12.23 -10.28 10.99
N ASN A 474 -11.39 -9.71 10.13
CA ASN A 474 -10.52 -8.59 10.45
C ASN A 474 -9.45 -8.78 11.57
N LYS A 475 -9.26 -9.99 12.12
CA LYS A 475 -8.26 -10.29 13.17
C LYS A 475 -7.89 -11.77 13.22
N SER A 476 -6.74 -12.12 13.80
CA SER A 476 -6.39 -13.52 14.07
C SER A 476 -6.91 -13.97 15.45
N LEU A 477 -7.18 -15.27 15.63
CA LEU A 477 -7.59 -15.76 16.96
C LEU A 477 -6.44 -15.67 17.98
N THR A 478 -5.20 -15.79 17.52
CA THR A 478 -4.00 -15.60 18.34
C THR A 478 -3.87 -14.21 18.94
N TRP A 479 -4.43 -13.20 18.29
CA TRP A 479 -4.54 -11.85 18.85
C TRP A 479 -5.48 -11.84 20.05
N ASP A 480 -6.66 -12.43 19.93
CA ASP A 480 -7.66 -12.47 21.01
C ASP A 480 -7.17 -13.23 22.24
N PHE A 481 -6.38 -14.29 22.09
CA PHE A 481 -5.78 -14.98 23.25
C PHE A 481 -4.97 -14.05 24.16
N LEU A 482 -4.38 -12.98 23.60
CA LEU A 482 -3.55 -12.04 24.34
C LEU A 482 -4.31 -10.77 24.75
N THR A 483 -5.34 -10.38 24.00
CA THR A 483 -5.98 -9.06 24.19
C THR A 483 -7.43 -9.11 24.64
N ALA A 484 -8.13 -10.23 24.45
CA ALA A 484 -9.53 -10.33 24.82
C ALA A 484 -9.69 -10.51 26.34
N LYS A 485 -10.77 -9.95 26.88
CA LYS A 485 -11.23 -10.29 28.24
C LYS A 485 -11.69 -11.75 28.28
N ALA A 486 -11.59 -12.40 29.44
CA ALA A 486 -11.86 -13.84 29.57
C ALA A 486 -13.27 -14.26 29.07
N ASP A 487 -14.29 -13.43 29.32
CA ASP A 487 -15.67 -13.64 28.88
C ASP A 487 -15.83 -13.50 27.35
N ALA A 488 -15.13 -12.53 26.75
CA ALA A 488 -15.09 -12.37 25.30
C ALA A 488 -14.30 -13.50 24.63
N LEU A 489 -13.19 -13.92 25.25
CA LEU A 489 -12.36 -15.01 24.75
C LEU A 489 -13.15 -16.31 24.64
N ALA A 490 -13.97 -16.64 25.65
CA ALA A 490 -14.84 -17.82 25.62
C ALA A 490 -15.75 -17.84 24.37
N LYS A 491 -16.26 -16.67 23.94
CA LYS A 491 -17.05 -16.55 22.70
C LYS A 491 -16.19 -16.71 21.45
N PHE A 492 -14.96 -16.18 21.45
CA PHE A 492 -14.03 -16.31 20.33
C PHE A 492 -13.48 -17.73 20.18
N THR A 493 -13.41 -18.51 21.26
CA THR A 493 -12.95 -19.91 21.23
C THR A 493 -14.08 -20.92 21.15
N ASP A 494 -15.35 -20.49 21.20
CA ASP A 494 -16.49 -21.40 21.06
C ASP A 494 -16.43 -22.18 19.74
N GLY A 495 -16.57 -23.50 19.82
CA GLY A 495 -16.42 -24.43 18.69
C GLY A 495 -14.97 -24.78 18.30
N VAL A 496 -13.94 -24.22 18.95
CA VAL A 496 -12.54 -24.59 18.72
C VAL A 496 -12.18 -25.80 19.58
N SER A 497 -11.73 -26.88 18.93
CA SER A 497 -11.33 -28.13 19.59
C SER A 497 -9.93 -28.03 20.21
N ALA A 498 -9.67 -28.86 21.23
CA ALA A 498 -8.32 -29.00 21.80
C ALA A 498 -7.29 -29.41 20.73
N ASP A 499 -7.65 -30.33 19.83
CA ASP A 499 -6.78 -30.76 18.74
C ASP A 499 -6.40 -29.61 17.79
N GLU A 500 -7.28 -28.64 17.54
CA GLU A 500 -6.95 -27.44 16.76
C GLU A 500 -5.92 -26.56 17.47
N ILE A 501 -6.08 -26.38 18.79
CA ILE A 501 -5.13 -25.63 19.60
C ILE A 501 -3.77 -26.34 19.63
N ASP A 502 -3.74 -27.65 19.85
CA ASP A 502 -2.50 -28.44 19.88
C ASP A 502 -1.77 -28.37 18.54
N ARG A 503 -2.51 -28.49 17.41
CA ARG A 503 -1.93 -28.31 16.07
C ARG A 503 -1.40 -26.89 15.86
N SER A 504 -2.12 -25.87 16.32
CA SER A 504 -1.67 -24.48 16.24
C SER A 504 -0.39 -24.26 17.06
N GLN A 505 -0.29 -24.84 18.26
CA GLN A 505 0.91 -24.75 19.10
C GLN A 505 2.10 -25.48 18.50
N MET A 506 1.90 -26.69 17.97
CA MET A 506 2.94 -27.46 17.28
C MET A 506 3.45 -26.69 16.05
N HIS A 507 2.54 -26.12 15.25
CA HIS A 507 2.90 -25.28 14.10
C HIS A 507 3.69 -24.05 14.52
N LEU A 508 3.34 -23.40 15.63
CA LEU A 508 4.11 -22.28 16.17
C LEU A 508 5.51 -22.71 16.64
N ALA A 509 5.64 -23.85 17.31
CA ALA A 509 6.93 -24.37 17.78
C ALA A 509 7.88 -24.71 16.61
N GLU A 510 7.37 -25.26 15.51
CA GLU A 510 8.13 -25.50 14.29
C GLU A 510 8.72 -24.22 13.69
N ALA A 511 8.07 -23.07 13.91
CA ALA A 511 8.52 -21.78 13.39
C ALA A 511 9.87 -21.34 13.98
N GLU A 512 10.19 -21.74 15.22
CA GLU A 512 11.44 -21.35 15.88
C GLU A 512 12.67 -21.79 15.08
N ALA A 513 12.66 -23.03 14.58
CA ALA A 513 13.75 -23.57 13.77
C ALA A 513 13.84 -22.90 12.39
N LEU A 514 12.73 -22.40 11.85
CA LEU A 514 12.71 -21.66 10.59
C LEU A 514 13.24 -20.23 10.78
N VAL A 515 12.80 -19.54 11.84
CA VAL A 515 13.29 -18.21 12.19
C VAL A 515 14.78 -18.25 12.50
N ALA A 516 15.28 -19.27 13.21
CA ALA A 516 16.71 -19.44 13.47
C ALA A 516 17.57 -19.56 12.20
N LYS A 517 16.99 -20.06 11.09
CA LYS A 517 17.66 -20.16 9.78
C LYS A 517 17.63 -18.84 8.98
N SER A 518 16.80 -17.86 9.36
CA SER A 518 16.62 -16.60 8.62
C SER A 518 17.81 -15.62 8.70
N GLY A 519 18.99 -16.07 9.14
CA GLY A 519 20.25 -15.34 8.95
C GLY A 519 20.45 -14.07 9.78
N ALA A 520 19.47 -13.67 10.61
CA ALA A 520 19.64 -12.55 11.53
C ALA A 520 20.58 -12.94 12.69
N ARG A 521 21.90 -12.78 12.50
CA ARG A 521 22.74 -12.48 13.67
C ARG A 521 22.13 -11.25 14.32
N PRO A 522 21.92 -11.22 15.65
CA PRO A 522 21.42 -10.04 16.33
C PRO A 522 22.32 -8.87 15.94
N SER A 523 21.77 -7.88 15.24
CA SER A 523 22.46 -6.64 14.90
C SER A 523 22.71 -5.89 16.20
N ARG A 524 23.81 -6.21 16.88
CA ARG A 524 24.48 -5.22 17.72
C ARG A 524 24.88 -4.09 16.79
N GLU A 525 24.22 -2.96 16.97
CA GLU A 525 24.72 -1.61 16.73
C GLU A 525 25.65 -1.46 15.51
N ARG A 526 25.09 -1.00 14.39
CA ARG A 526 25.83 -0.07 13.54
C ARG A 526 25.15 1.27 13.67
N ILE A 527 25.75 2.07 14.58
CA ILE A 527 25.53 3.50 14.82
C ILE A 527 25.78 4.26 13.52
#